data_AF-A0A9D7M2H7-F1
#
_entry.id   AF-A0A9D7M2H7-F1
#
_cell.length_a   1.000
_cell.length_b   1.000
_cell.length_c   1.000
_cell.angle_alpha   90.00
_cell.angle_beta   90.00
_cell.angle_gamma   90.00
#
_symmetry.space_group_name_H-M   'P 1'
#
loop_
_entity.id
_entity.type
_entity.pdbx_description
1 polymer ?
#
loop_
_entity_poly.entity_id
_entity_poly.type
_entity_poly.pdbx_seq_one_letter_code
_entity_poly.pdbx_strand_id
1 'polypeptide(L)'
;MKYTKEKNQETILAICLGLLVIYLIFKVQVLIPIALGLIAVALFSQFLAGWITWIWLKISHIMGFVMSKVIMGIIFYGLLFPIAMLSRLFKGNSLQLKKQPDTYYQTRNHTYSGSDLENPW
;
A
#
# COMPACT_ATOMS: atom_id res chain seq x y z
N MET A 1 0.48 -13.27 25.08
CA MET A 1 -0.51 -13.59 24.02
C MET A 1 -0.24 -15.03 23.58
N LYS A 2 -1.10 -16.00 23.91
CA LYS A 2 -0.88 -17.40 23.53
C LYS A 2 -1.48 -17.64 22.14
N TYR A 3 -0.62 -17.84 21.14
CA TYR A 3 -1.06 -18.32 19.82
C TYR A 3 -1.43 -19.80 19.88
N THR A 4 -2.37 -20.23 19.03
CA THR A 4 -2.74 -21.63 18.91
C THR A 4 -1.56 -22.46 18.39
N LYS A 5 -1.55 -23.76 18.72
CA LYS A 5 -0.49 -24.68 18.28
C LYS A 5 -0.34 -24.69 16.77
N GLU A 6 -1.47 -24.82 16.09
CA GLU A 6 -1.57 -24.83 14.64
C GLU A 6 -0.97 -23.57 14.05
N LYS A 7 -1.28 -22.39 14.60
CA LYS A 7 -0.78 -21.12 14.06
C LYS A 7 0.74 -20.98 14.15
N ASN A 8 1.32 -21.46 15.25
CA ASN A 8 2.77 -21.47 15.40
C ASN A 8 3.44 -22.41 14.40
N GLN A 9 2.86 -23.59 14.18
CA GLN A 9 3.37 -24.57 13.23
C GLN A 9 3.26 -24.07 11.79
N GLU A 10 2.10 -23.53 11.39
CA GLU A 10 1.90 -22.89 10.09
C GLU A 10 2.93 -21.80 9.82
N THR A 11 3.17 -20.92 10.80
CA THR A 11 4.09 -19.80 10.65
C THR A 11 5.52 -20.28 10.45
N ILE A 12 5.96 -21.26 11.23
CA ILE A 12 7.32 -21.81 11.10
C ILE A 12 7.47 -22.57 9.78
N LEU A 13 6.46 -23.34 9.37
CA LEU A 13 6.45 -24.01 8.06
C LEU A 13 6.53 -22.99 6.91
N ALA A 14 5.79 -21.88 7.00
CA ALA A 14 5.85 -20.81 6.01
C ALA A 14 7.25 -20.18 5.93
N ILE A 15 7.89 -19.91 7.08
CA ILE A 15 9.28 -19.42 7.13
C ILE A 15 10.24 -20.42 6.49
N CYS A 16 10.11 -21.70 6.82
CA CYS A 16 10.96 -22.76 6.27
C CYS A 16 10.78 -22.90 4.75
N LEU A 17 9.54 -22.84 4.27
CA LEU A 17 9.23 -22.85 2.85
C LEU A 17 9.87 -21.65 2.15
N GLY A 18 9.77 -20.45 2.73
CA GLY A 18 10.44 -19.25 2.21
C GLY A 18 11.95 -19.41 2.11
N LEU A 19 12.60 -19.95 3.15
CA LEU A 19 14.04 -20.24 3.14
C LEU A 19 14.41 -21.26 2.05
N LEU A 20 13.60 -22.30 1.85
CA LEU A 20 13.84 -23.29 0.79
C LEU A 20 13.70 -22.69 -0.60
N VAL A 21 12.72 -21.82 -0.83
CA VAL A 21 12.57 -21.10 -2.11
C VAL A 21 13.78 -20.21 -2.37
N ILE A 22 14.27 -19.48 -1.36
CA ILE A 22 15.49 -18.67 -1.47
C ILE A 22 16.71 -19.55 -1.77
N TYR A 23 16.80 -20.73 -1.14
CA TYR A 23 17.84 -21.69 -1.45
C TYR A 23 17.80 -22.15 -2.92
N LEU A 24 16.63 -22.38 -3.50
CA LEU A 24 16.53 -22.79 -4.91
C LEU A 24 17.06 -21.73 -5.87
N ILE A 25 16.88 -20.45 -5.55
CA ILE A 25 17.32 -19.33 -6.40
C ILE A 25 18.81 -19.05 -6.22
N PHE A 26 19.27 -18.93 -4.96
CA PHE A 26 20.63 -18.48 -4.64
C PHE A 26 21.63 -19.62 -4.38
N LYS A 27 21.15 -20.86 -4.24
CA LYS A 27 21.92 -22.08 -3.93
C LYS A 27 22.84 -21.98 -2.71
N VAL A 28 22.47 -21.16 -1.72
CA VAL A 28 23.24 -20.96 -0.50
C VAL A 28 23.04 -22.14 0.46
N GLN A 29 24.03 -23.02 0.56
CA GLN A 29 23.94 -24.28 1.33
C GLN A 29 23.63 -24.09 2.82
N VAL A 30 23.98 -22.93 3.39
CA VAL A 30 23.74 -22.60 4.81
C VAL A 30 22.25 -22.51 5.16
N LEU A 31 21.35 -22.29 4.18
CA LEU A 31 19.91 -22.15 4.43
C LEU A 31 19.24 -23.48 4.82
N ILE A 32 19.74 -24.60 4.31
CA ILE A 32 19.17 -25.93 4.61
C ILE A 32 19.26 -26.27 6.09
N PRO A 33 20.45 -26.25 6.75
CA PRO A 33 20.54 -26.60 8.17
C PRO A 33 19.77 -25.62 9.06
N ILE A 34 19.64 -24.34 8.67
CA ILE A 34 18.82 -23.36 9.39
C ILE A 34 17.34 -23.74 9.33
N ALA A 35 16.81 -24.05 8.15
CA ALA A 35 15.42 -24.47 8.00
C ALA A 35 15.15 -25.78 8.77
N LEU A 36 16.08 -26.73 8.74
CA LEU A 36 15.98 -28.00 9.46
C LEU A 36 15.98 -27.79 10.98
N GLY A 37 16.83 -26.90 11.48
CA GLY A 37 16.85 -26.49 12.88
C GLY A 37 15.55 -25.81 13.32
N LEU A 38 14.98 -24.93 12.50
CA LEU A 38 13.69 -24.28 12.77
C LEU A 38 12.54 -25.29 12.89
N ILE A 39 12.49 -26.27 11.99
CA ILE A 39 11.49 -27.35 12.02
C ILE A 39 11.67 -28.22 13.27
N ALA A 40 12.91 -28.57 13.62
CA ALA A 40 13.18 -29.34 14.83
C ALA A 40 12.71 -28.58 16.09
N VAL A 41 13.05 -27.30 16.20
CA VAL A 41 12.60 -26.45 17.33
C VAL A 41 11.08 -26.39 17.41
N ALA A 42 10.39 -26.29 16.26
CA ALA A 42 8.92 -26.29 16.22
C ALA A 42 8.29 -27.60 16.70
N LEU A 43 8.95 -28.74 16.45
CA LEU A 43 8.49 -30.06 16.88
C LEU A 43 8.73 -30.29 18.37
N PHE A 44 9.88 -29.89 18.90
CA PHE A 44 10.28 -30.18 20.27
C PHE A 44 9.76 -29.15 21.30
N SER A 45 9.62 -27.88 20.93
CA SER A 45 9.25 -26.82 21.87
C SER A 45 8.21 -25.85 21.32
N GLN A 46 6.99 -26.02 21.82
CA GLN A 46 5.88 -25.12 21.59
C GLN A 46 6.14 -23.69 22.11
N PHE A 47 6.92 -23.57 23.19
CA PHE A 47 7.23 -22.28 23.80
C PHE A 47 8.13 -21.44 22.90
N LEU A 48 9.23 -22.02 22.40
CA LEU A 48 10.12 -21.34 21.45
C LEU A 48 9.41 -21.03 20.14
N ALA A 49 8.58 -21.97 19.65
CA ALA A 49 7.78 -21.76 18.45
C ALA A 49 6.85 -20.54 18.56
N GLY A 50 6.24 -20.33 19.74
CA GLY A 50 5.41 -19.16 20.01
C GLY A 50 6.18 -17.85 19.98
N TRP A 51 7.42 -17.82 20.50
CA TRP A 51 8.29 -16.65 20.44
C TRP A 51 8.69 -16.29 19.01
N ILE A 52 9.10 -17.28 18.23
CA ILE A 52 9.46 -17.09 16.81
C ILE A 52 8.27 -16.54 16.03
N THR A 53 7.09 -17.15 16.23
CA THR A 53 5.84 -16.73 15.60
C THR A 53 5.47 -15.30 15.98
N TRP A 54 5.60 -14.93 17.25
CA TRP A 54 5.33 -13.57 17.71
C TRP A 54 6.26 -12.54 17.05
N ILE A 55 7.56 -12.81 17.01
CA ILE A 55 8.55 -11.94 16.37
C ILE A 55 8.23 -11.79 14.88
N TRP A 56 7.99 -12.92 14.19
CA TRP A 56 7.68 -12.93 12.76
C TRP A 56 6.41 -12.15 12.42
N LEU A 57 5.34 -12.35 13.20
CA LEU A 57 4.08 -11.64 13.00
C LEU A 57 4.22 -10.14 13.28
N LYS A 58 5.00 -9.76 14.30
CA LYS A 58 5.28 -8.35 14.59
C LYS A 58 6.03 -7.68 13.45
N ILE A 59 7.03 -8.35 12.87
CA ILE A 59 7.73 -7.88 11.67
C ILE A 59 6.76 -7.75 10.50
N SER A 60 5.94 -8.77 10.25
CA SER A 60 4.96 -8.78 9.16
C SER A 60 3.95 -7.62 9.29
N HIS A 61 3.52 -7.30 10.50
CA HIS A 61 2.61 -6.19 10.77
C HIS A 61 3.24 -4.83 10.44
N ILE A 62 4.50 -4.63 10.85
CA ILE A 62 5.26 -3.42 10.51
C ILE A 62 5.46 -3.33 8.99
N MET A 63 5.80 -4.45 8.35
CA MET A 63 5.97 -4.51 6.90
C MET A 63 4.68 -4.14 6.18
N GLY A 64 3.53 -4.65 6.64
CA GLY A 64 2.22 -4.31 6.09
C GLY A 64 1.89 -2.83 6.21
N PHE A 65 2.21 -2.21 7.35
CA PHE A 65 2.02 -0.77 7.53
C PHE A 65 2.88 0.07 6.58
N VAL A 66 4.14 -0.32 6.37
CA VAL A 66 5.03 0.34 5.41
C VAL A 66 4.53 0.12 3.98
N MET A 67 4.16 -1.11 3.63
CA MET A 67 3.69 -1.46 2.29
C MET A 67 2.42 -0.72 1.89
N SER A 68 1.49 -0.49 2.82
CA SER A 68 0.30 0.32 2.54
C SER A 68 0.66 1.72 2.05
N LYS A 69 1.63 2.38 2.70
CA LYS A 69 2.12 3.70 2.28
C LYS A 69 2.87 3.65 0.95
N VAL A 70 3.68 2.61 0.74
CA VAL A 70 4.42 2.41 -0.51
C VAL A 70 3.46 2.23 -1.69
N ILE A 71 2.44 1.37 -1.55
CA ILE A 71 1.43 1.16 -2.59
C ILE A 71 0.70 2.46 -2.92
N MET A 72 0.27 3.23 -1.91
CA MET A 72 -0.34 4.53 -2.13
C MET A 72 0.61 5.52 -2.83
N GLY A 73 1.89 5.53 -2.45
CA GLY A 73 2.91 6.32 -3.13
C GLY A 73 3.06 5.92 -4.59
N ILE A 74 3.14 4.62 -4.89
CA ILE A 74 3.24 4.11 -6.27
C ILE A 74 2.02 4.50 -7.09
N ILE A 75 0.81 4.36 -6.56
CA ILE A 75 -0.42 4.77 -7.25
C ILE A 75 -0.42 6.28 -7.50
N PHE A 76 -0.05 7.07 -6.49
CA PHE A 76 0.00 8.51 -6.62
C PHE A 76 1.00 8.94 -7.69
N TYR A 77 2.26 8.51 -7.60
CA TYR A 77 3.31 8.93 -8.52
C TYR A 77 3.23 8.26 -9.90
N GLY A 78 2.67 7.04 -9.98
CA GLY A 78 2.54 6.29 -11.22
C GLY A 78 1.29 6.64 -12.03
N LEU A 79 0.19 7.04 -11.38
CA LEU A 79 -1.07 7.34 -12.05
C LEU A 79 -1.52 8.77 -11.83
N LEU A 80 -1.81 9.17 -10.58
CA LEU A 80 -2.42 10.48 -10.32
C LEU A 80 -1.52 11.65 -10.71
N PHE A 81 -0.24 11.57 -10.37
CA PHE A 81 0.74 12.61 -10.63
C PHE A 81 0.93 12.88 -12.13
N PRO A 82 1.20 11.88 -13.00
CA PRO A 82 1.31 12.13 -14.43
C PRO A 82 -0.01 12.60 -15.02
N ILE A 83 -1.16 12.05 -14.60
CA ILE A 83 -2.47 12.52 -15.07
C ILE A 83 -2.69 14.00 -14.69
N ALA A 84 -2.38 14.38 -13.45
CA ALA A 84 -2.50 15.75 -12.99
C ALA A 84 -1.53 16.68 -13.75
N MET A 85 -0.30 16.24 -13.98
CA MET A 85 0.70 17.01 -14.74
C MET A 85 0.27 17.21 -16.19
N LEU A 86 -0.19 16.15 -16.88
CA LEU A 86 -0.76 16.25 -18.22
C LEU A 86 -1.98 17.17 -18.22
N SER A 87 -2.89 17.01 -17.26
CA SER A 87 -4.07 17.87 -17.16
C SER A 87 -3.69 19.34 -16.97
N ARG A 88 -2.59 19.64 -16.27
CA ARG A 88 -2.10 21.02 -16.10
C ARG A 88 -1.45 21.58 -17.36
N LEU A 89 -0.85 20.73 -18.19
CA LEU A 89 -0.30 21.12 -19.49
C LEU A 89 -1.42 21.37 -20.52
N PHE A 90 -2.48 20.56 -20.51
CA PHE A 90 -3.56 20.62 -21.50
C PHE A 90 -4.76 21.48 -21.09
N LYS A 91 -5.09 21.59 -19.80
CA LYS A 91 -6.11 22.55 -19.35
C LYS A 91 -5.52 23.95 -19.39
N GLY A 92 -5.94 24.71 -20.40
CA GLY A 92 -5.92 26.17 -20.36
C GLY A 92 -6.59 26.70 -19.10
N ASN A 93 -6.24 27.95 -18.75
CA ASN A 93 -6.44 28.65 -17.48
C ASN A 93 -7.92 28.75 -17.00
N SER A 94 -8.59 27.63 -16.78
CA SER A 94 -10.03 27.52 -16.48
C SER A 94 -10.39 28.10 -15.12
N LEU A 95 -9.43 28.21 -14.21
CA LEU A 95 -9.63 28.73 -12.86
C LEU A 95 -9.33 30.24 -12.74
N GLN A 96 -9.06 30.95 -13.85
CA GLN A 96 -8.68 32.37 -13.83
C GLN A 96 -7.63 32.70 -12.76
N LEU A 97 -6.65 31.80 -12.57
CA LEU A 97 -5.71 31.85 -11.45
C LEU A 97 -4.68 32.99 -11.56
N LYS A 98 -4.66 33.70 -12.71
CA LYS A 98 -3.87 34.92 -12.91
C LYS A 98 -4.73 36.14 -12.57
N LYS A 99 -4.14 37.09 -11.86
CA LYS A 99 -4.79 38.36 -11.50
C LYS A 99 -5.27 39.08 -12.77
N GLN A 100 -6.59 39.21 -12.93
CA GLN A 100 -7.16 40.05 -13.98
C GLN A 100 -7.14 41.51 -13.52
N PRO A 101 -6.80 42.47 -14.40
CA PRO A 101 -6.65 43.88 -14.02
C PRO A 101 -7.98 44.55 -13.66
N ASP A 102 -9.09 44.14 -14.28
CA ASP A 102 -10.35 44.91 -14.20
C ASP A 102 -11.44 44.23 -13.37
N THR A 103 -11.81 42.98 -13.67
CA THR A 103 -12.86 42.26 -12.94
C THR A 103 -12.85 40.76 -13.20
N TYR A 104 -13.29 39.97 -12.22
CA TYR A 104 -13.52 38.53 -12.37
C TYR A 104 -14.96 38.21 -12.83
N TYR A 105 -15.84 39.21 -12.88
CA TYR A 105 -17.21 39.03 -13.33
C TYR A 105 -17.23 38.80 -14.86
N GLN A 106 -17.89 37.72 -15.29
CA GLN A 106 -18.17 37.48 -16.71
C GLN A 106 -19.53 38.07 -17.08
N THR A 107 -19.57 38.94 -18.08
CA THR A 107 -20.83 39.50 -18.59
C THR A 107 -21.65 38.40 -19.24
N ARG A 108 -22.72 37.96 -18.58
CA ARG A 108 -23.71 37.05 -19.15
C ARG A 108 -24.69 37.87 -19.98
N ASN A 109 -24.45 37.99 -21.29
CA ASN A 109 -25.41 38.54 -22.25
C ASN A 109 -26.51 37.50 -22.54
N HIS A 110 -27.21 37.07 -21.49
CA HIS A 110 -28.28 36.10 -21.57
C HIS A 110 -29.61 36.82 -21.36
N THR A 111 -30.56 36.59 -22.26
CA THR A 111 -31.92 37.11 -22.13
C THR A 111 -32.69 36.17 -21.20
N TYR A 112 -33.02 36.66 -20.01
CA TYR A 112 -33.75 35.91 -19.00
C TYR A 112 -35.13 35.50 -19.51
N SER A 113 -35.46 34.22 -19.34
CA SER A 113 -36.75 33.62 -19.66
C SER A 113 -37.47 33.15 -18.39
N GLY A 114 -38.78 32.89 -18.47
CA GLY A 114 -39.56 32.45 -17.32
C GLY A 114 -39.06 31.16 -16.67
N SER A 115 -38.46 30.26 -17.45
CA SER A 115 -37.86 29.01 -16.96
C SER A 115 -36.61 29.22 -16.11
N ASP A 116 -35.92 30.36 -16.23
CA ASP A 116 -34.74 30.67 -15.42
C ASP A 116 -35.12 31.11 -13.99
N LEU A 117 -36.39 31.45 -13.75
CA LEU A 117 -36.92 31.84 -12.45
C LEU A 117 -37.50 30.65 -11.66
N GLU A 118 -37.70 29.50 -12.31
CA GLU A 118 -38.21 28.30 -11.65
C GLU A 118 -37.16 27.66 -10.72
N ASN A 119 -35.86 27.82 -11.03
CA ASN A 119 -34.75 27.41 -10.15
C ASN A 119 -33.67 28.50 -10.11
N PRO A 120 -33.83 29.52 -9.24
CA PRO A 120 -32.94 30.69 -9.19
C PRO A 120 -31.58 30.43 -8.54
N TRP A 121 -31.22 29.17 -8.25
CA TRP A 121 -30.00 28.76 -7.54
C TRP A 121 -29.08 27.91 -8.43
#